data_AF-R7HDW4-F1
#
_entry.id   AF-R7HDW4-F1
#
_cell.length_a   1.000
_cell.length_b   1.000
_cell.length_c   1.000
_cell.angle_alpha   90.00
_cell.angle_beta   90.00
_cell.angle_gamma   90.00
#
_symmetry.space_group_name_H-M   'P 1'
#
loop_
_entity.id
_entity.type
_entity.pdbx_description
1 polymer ?
#
loop_
_entity_poly.entity_id
_entity_poly.type
_entity_poly.pdbx_seq_one_letter_code
_entity_poly.pdbx_strand_id
1 'polypeptide(L)'
;MKKENIWFFIIGFIFTFAPFFILNYEIYRLIITLIGIIILSISLIINTKNLPLKVVIFPIMVFLFVYLIDYYSFIVLKKPPVMIIEFKSSEKVSTYNSLIYRIYKCDKKLILDKNYKKSYACDRNEIEVKSISEYLGTNLKQTYHSTKNKFVHIKGKVSKIIGSSEIEVDYYDSKVGINGYVNFEDNKKIVLKNLNINPKKYHIYDEIEFTGEVTKYIISEDNEEIDLTYVKIYDLDIYKTADLLVNYNYDNKMTNLLDNVYYLGISNIYYKYNEDNIYDLSYILTDKRDSIDNIVKGKEYTENKNNDRVYKFEKFNLVRCNNEKTIFVNPNINIKDNICE
;
A
#
# COMPACT_ATOMS: atom_id res chain seq x y z
N MET A 1 -33.94 -25.74 39.95
CA MET A 1 -32.50 -25.45 40.19
C MET A 1 -32.17 -25.75 41.64
N LYS A 2 -31.09 -26.49 41.93
CA LYS A 2 -30.54 -26.52 43.30
C LYS A 2 -30.06 -25.12 43.68
N LYS A 3 -30.12 -24.75 44.98
CA LYS A 3 -29.78 -23.40 45.47
C LYS A 3 -28.36 -22.97 45.08
N GLU A 4 -27.43 -23.91 45.01
CA GLU A 4 -26.04 -23.72 44.56
C GLU A 4 -25.93 -23.36 43.06
N ASN A 5 -26.79 -23.90 42.20
CA ASN A 5 -26.77 -23.61 40.76
C ASN A 5 -27.25 -22.18 40.45
N ILE A 6 -28.06 -21.58 41.33
CA ILE A 6 -28.53 -20.20 41.20
C ILE A 6 -27.37 -19.23 41.38
N TRP A 7 -26.47 -19.49 42.33
CA TRP A 7 -25.28 -18.66 42.54
C TRP A 7 -24.34 -18.66 41.34
N PHE A 8 -24.07 -19.82 40.73
CA PHE A 8 -23.28 -19.89 39.50
C PHE A 8 -23.92 -19.09 38.35
N PHE A 9 -25.26 -19.14 38.22
CA PHE A 9 -25.96 -18.36 37.21
C PHE A 9 -25.80 -16.85 37.44
N ILE A 10 -26.00 -16.37 38.69
CA ILE A 10 -25.87 -14.95 39.04
C ILE A 10 -24.43 -14.46 38.81
N ILE A 11 -23.43 -15.20 39.29
CA ILE A 11 -22.01 -14.83 39.13
C ILE A 11 -21.63 -14.79 37.65
N GLY A 12 -22.01 -15.83 36.89
CA GLY A 12 -21.76 -15.88 35.46
C GLY A 12 -22.41 -14.70 34.72
N PHE A 13 -23.65 -14.35 35.06
CA PHE A 13 -24.36 -13.22 34.48
C PHE A 13 -23.65 -11.88 34.76
N ILE A 14 -23.24 -11.64 36.01
CA ILE A 14 -22.51 -10.43 36.38
C ILE A 14 -21.19 -10.36 35.61
N PHE A 15 -20.43 -11.44 35.53
CA PHE A 15 -19.14 -11.46 34.82
C PHE A 15 -19.31 -11.24 33.31
N THR A 16 -20.38 -11.77 32.72
CA THR A 16 -20.68 -11.53 31.31
C THR A 16 -21.02 -10.08 31.02
N PHE A 17 -21.85 -9.43 31.83
CA PHE A 17 -22.42 -8.11 31.51
C PHE A 17 -21.74 -6.91 32.19
N ALA A 18 -21.09 -7.07 33.35
CA ALA A 18 -20.38 -5.97 34.01
C ALA A 18 -19.32 -5.30 33.10
N PRO A 19 -18.53 -6.03 32.29
CA PRO A 19 -17.55 -5.43 31.37
C PRO A 19 -18.14 -4.50 30.31
N PHE A 20 -19.44 -4.57 30.04
CA PHE A 20 -20.11 -3.67 29.10
C PHE A 20 -20.27 -2.25 29.66
N PHE A 21 -20.22 -2.05 30.98
CA PHE A 21 -20.36 -0.73 31.59
C PHE A 21 -19.02 0.04 31.63
N ILE A 22 -17.92 -0.58 31.22
CA ILE A 22 -16.60 0.03 31.15
C ILE A 22 -16.44 0.72 29.80
N LEU A 23 -16.21 2.04 29.82
CA LEU A 23 -16.23 2.89 28.63
C LEU A 23 -14.96 2.78 27.77
N ASN A 24 -13.81 2.53 28.41
CA ASN A 24 -12.53 2.42 27.73
C ASN A 24 -12.25 0.97 27.30
N TYR A 25 -11.47 0.79 26.23
CA TYR A 25 -10.97 -0.53 25.87
C TYR A 25 -9.96 -1.00 26.91
N GLU A 26 -10.13 -2.22 27.38
CA GLU A 26 -9.22 -2.91 28.28
C GLU A 26 -9.34 -4.42 28.05
N ILE A 27 -8.21 -5.12 27.91
CA ILE A 27 -8.21 -6.56 27.56
C ILE A 27 -8.91 -7.44 28.61
N TYR A 28 -8.88 -7.02 29.88
CA TYR A 28 -9.56 -7.77 30.94
C TYR A 28 -11.08 -7.81 30.73
N ARG A 29 -11.68 -6.85 30.00
CA ARG A 29 -13.12 -6.88 29.69
C ARG A 29 -13.48 -8.15 28.93
N LEU A 30 -12.70 -8.48 27.90
CA LEU A 30 -12.84 -9.70 27.12
C LEU A 30 -12.65 -10.94 28.01
N ILE A 31 -11.59 -10.97 28.82
CA ILE A 31 -11.26 -12.11 29.68
C ILE A 31 -12.40 -12.39 30.68
N ILE A 32 -12.89 -11.35 31.38
CA ILE A 32 -13.98 -11.49 32.36
C ILE A 32 -15.26 -11.97 31.67
N THR A 33 -15.60 -11.44 30.50
CA THR A 33 -16.77 -11.89 29.74
C THR A 33 -16.65 -13.35 29.31
N LEU A 34 -15.46 -13.79 28.84
CA LEU A 34 -15.23 -15.20 28.49
C LEU A 34 -15.37 -16.14 29.70
N ILE A 35 -14.82 -15.76 30.85
CA ILE A 35 -15.00 -16.50 32.12
C ILE A 35 -16.49 -16.56 32.49
N GLY A 36 -17.22 -15.45 32.37
CA GLY A 36 -18.67 -15.39 32.61
C GLY A 36 -19.46 -16.35 31.71
N ILE A 37 -19.12 -16.39 30.40
CA ILE A 37 -19.75 -17.32 29.44
C ILE A 37 -19.51 -18.78 29.85
N ILE A 38 -18.30 -19.13 30.28
CA ILE A 38 -17.97 -20.49 30.75
C ILE A 38 -18.80 -20.84 31.99
N ILE A 39 -18.86 -19.95 32.99
CA ILE A 39 -19.62 -20.17 34.23
C ILE A 39 -21.13 -20.32 33.93
N LEU A 40 -21.69 -19.46 33.09
CA LEU A 40 -23.09 -19.54 32.65
C LEU A 40 -23.38 -20.87 31.96
N SER A 41 -22.47 -21.30 31.09
CA SER A 41 -22.62 -22.57 30.36
C SER A 41 -22.63 -23.76 31.31
N ILE A 42 -21.71 -23.80 32.28
CA ILE A 42 -21.66 -24.86 33.31
C ILE A 42 -22.97 -24.89 34.11
N SER A 43 -23.48 -23.72 34.54
CA SER A 43 -24.74 -23.63 35.29
C SER A 43 -25.94 -24.19 34.50
N LEU A 44 -26.01 -23.89 33.20
CA LEU A 44 -27.07 -24.39 32.32
C LEU A 44 -26.97 -25.91 32.09
N ILE A 45 -25.75 -26.43 31.91
CA ILE A 45 -25.51 -27.86 31.70
C ILE A 45 -25.95 -28.67 32.93
N ILE A 46 -25.52 -28.29 34.14
CA ILE A 46 -25.82 -29.01 35.40
C ILE A 46 -27.34 -29.12 35.64
N ASN A 47 -28.13 -28.18 35.14
CA ASN A 47 -29.59 -28.19 35.32
C ASN A 47 -30.36 -29.06 34.32
N THR A 48 -29.70 -29.73 33.36
CA THR A 48 -30.37 -30.50 32.30
C THR A 48 -29.93 -31.97 32.23
N LYS A 49 -30.88 -32.89 31.97
CA LYS A 49 -30.64 -34.35 32.01
C LYS A 49 -29.93 -34.96 30.78
N ASN A 50 -29.85 -34.25 29.64
CA ASN A 50 -29.27 -34.79 28.37
C ASN A 50 -27.89 -34.17 28.10
N LEU A 51 -26.82 -34.92 28.35
CA LEU A 51 -25.48 -34.36 28.55
C LEU A 51 -24.68 -33.98 27.27
N PRO A 52 -24.45 -34.85 26.27
CA PRO A 52 -23.31 -34.64 25.36
C PRO A 52 -23.50 -33.50 24.36
N LEU A 53 -24.68 -33.41 23.72
CA LEU A 53 -24.94 -32.37 22.71
C LEU A 53 -25.06 -30.97 23.32
N LYS A 54 -25.62 -30.87 24.53
CA LYS A 54 -25.88 -29.61 25.22
C LYS A 54 -24.62 -28.93 25.75
N VAL A 55 -23.60 -29.72 26.09
CA VAL A 55 -22.28 -29.21 26.53
C VAL A 55 -21.62 -28.35 25.46
N VAL A 56 -21.88 -28.62 24.17
CA VAL A 56 -21.32 -27.84 23.05
C VAL A 56 -22.27 -26.71 22.62
N ILE A 57 -23.58 -26.99 22.53
CA ILE A 57 -24.56 -26.02 22.02
C ILE A 57 -24.72 -24.81 22.95
N PHE A 58 -24.80 -25.02 24.27
CA PHE A 58 -25.07 -23.91 25.20
C PHE A 58 -23.95 -22.85 25.22
N PRO A 59 -22.66 -23.20 25.30
CA PRO A 59 -21.58 -22.22 25.19
C PRO A 59 -21.65 -21.41 23.89
N ILE A 60 -21.88 -22.07 22.76
CA ILE A 60 -21.98 -21.39 21.45
C ILE A 60 -23.17 -20.43 21.44
N MET A 61 -24.34 -20.86 21.93
CA MET A 61 -25.54 -20.03 21.98
C MET A 61 -25.34 -18.80 22.87
N VAL A 62 -24.77 -18.96 24.07
CA VAL A 62 -24.46 -17.84 24.99
C VAL A 62 -23.42 -16.92 24.36
N PHE A 63 -22.36 -17.47 23.75
CA PHE A 63 -21.35 -16.69 23.05
C PHE A 63 -21.96 -15.84 21.93
N LEU A 64 -22.79 -16.43 21.07
CA LEU A 64 -23.46 -15.73 19.97
C LEU A 64 -24.40 -14.63 20.48
N PHE A 65 -25.14 -14.90 21.56
CA PHE A 65 -26.03 -13.92 22.18
C PHE A 65 -25.26 -12.71 22.73
N VAL A 66 -24.18 -12.95 23.47
CA VAL A 66 -23.30 -11.90 23.99
C VAL A 66 -22.64 -11.12 22.84
N TYR A 67 -22.18 -11.81 21.81
CA TYR A 67 -21.58 -11.22 20.62
C TYR A 67 -22.54 -10.27 19.89
N LEU A 68 -23.80 -10.68 19.73
CA LEU A 68 -24.85 -9.84 19.14
C LEU A 68 -25.10 -8.59 19.98
N ILE A 69 -25.26 -8.73 21.29
CA ILE A 69 -25.45 -7.59 22.21
C ILE A 69 -24.27 -6.62 22.10
N ASP A 70 -23.06 -7.13 22.02
CA ASP A 70 -21.85 -6.32 21.90
C ASP A 70 -21.78 -5.53 20.61
N TYR A 71 -22.08 -6.18 19.48
CA TYR A 71 -22.18 -5.50 18.19
C TYR A 71 -23.25 -4.40 18.18
N TYR A 72 -24.45 -4.69 18.68
CA TYR A 72 -25.53 -3.69 18.78
C TYR A 72 -25.17 -2.55 19.73
N SER A 73 -24.52 -2.86 20.85
CA SER A 73 -24.04 -1.86 21.82
C SER A 73 -23.07 -0.88 21.17
N PHE A 74 -22.16 -1.36 20.31
CA PHE A 74 -21.29 -0.48 19.54
C PHE A 74 -22.07 0.40 18.55
N ILE A 75 -23.03 -0.16 17.82
CA ILE A 75 -23.83 0.62 16.85
C ILE A 75 -24.55 1.78 17.52
N VAL A 76 -25.17 1.52 18.68
CA VAL A 76 -26.00 2.48 19.41
C VAL A 76 -25.17 3.44 20.26
N LEU A 77 -24.26 2.91 21.08
CA LEU A 77 -23.52 3.69 22.08
C LEU A 77 -22.18 4.24 21.58
N LYS A 78 -21.72 3.81 20.39
CA LYS A 78 -20.44 4.22 19.78
C LYS A 78 -19.23 4.04 20.71
N LYS A 79 -19.26 3.03 21.58
CA LYS A 79 -18.17 2.66 22.49
C LYS A 79 -17.44 1.42 22.00
N PRO A 80 -16.15 1.23 22.34
CA PRO A 80 -15.40 0.02 22.00
C PRO A 80 -16.14 -1.25 22.47
N PRO A 81 -16.42 -2.21 21.57
CA PRO A 81 -17.02 -3.48 21.96
C PRO A 81 -16.13 -4.24 22.96
N VAL A 82 -16.71 -5.23 23.65
CA VAL A 82 -16.01 -6.12 24.59
C VAL A 82 -15.33 -7.28 23.85
N MET A 83 -15.99 -7.84 22.84
CA MET A 83 -15.59 -9.04 22.11
C MET A 83 -14.63 -8.70 20.95
N ILE A 84 -13.60 -7.92 21.27
CA ILE A 84 -12.58 -7.44 20.33
C ILE A 84 -11.18 -7.47 20.95
N ILE A 85 -10.18 -7.51 20.09
CA ILE A 85 -8.77 -7.35 20.44
C ILE A 85 -8.26 -6.06 19.78
N GLU A 86 -7.58 -5.21 20.56
CA GLU A 86 -6.93 -4.01 20.03
C GLU A 86 -5.50 -4.28 19.55
N PHE A 87 -5.19 -3.75 18.37
CA PHE A 87 -3.84 -3.59 17.87
C PHE A 87 -3.54 -2.11 17.65
N LYS A 88 -2.71 -1.54 18.52
CA LYS A 88 -2.31 -0.12 18.45
C LYS A 88 -1.18 0.05 17.43
N SER A 89 -1.45 0.81 16.36
CA SER A 89 -0.50 1.09 15.27
C SER A 89 0.25 2.41 15.47
N SER A 90 -0.42 3.41 16.05
CA SER A 90 0.18 4.67 16.51
C SER A 90 -0.56 5.18 17.75
N GLU A 91 -0.20 6.36 18.27
CA GLU A 91 -1.00 6.99 19.33
C GLU A 91 -2.42 7.34 18.88
N LYS A 92 -2.59 7.63 17.59
CA LYS A 92 -3.86 8.02 16.99
C LYS A 92 -4.61 6.83 16.38
N VAL A 93 -3.91 5.79 15.94
CA VAL A 93 -4.51 4.68 15.21
C VAL A 93 -4.47 3.38 16.00
N SER A 94 -5.66 2.83 16.25
CA SER A 94 -5.86 1.47 16.75
C SER A 94 -6.84 0.70 15.88
N THR A 95 -6.64 -0.61 15.75
CA THR A 95 -7.57 -1.52 15.09
C THR A 95 -8.20 -2.45 16.12
N TYR A 96 -9.51 -2.43 16.23
CA TYR A 96 -10.31 -3.33 17.06
C TYR A 96 -10.81 -4.50 16.20
N ASN A 97 -10.16 -5.65 16.29
CA ASN A 97 -10.50 -6.83 15.52
C ASN A 97 -11.49 -7.72 16.28
N SER A 98 -12.60 -8.05 15.62
CA SER A 98 -13.62 -9.00 16.08
C SER A 98 -13.67 -10.23 15.18
N LEU A 99 -14.59 -11.18 15.42
CA LEU A 99 -14.70 -12.36 14.56
C LEU A 99 -15.11 -12.04 13.11
N ILE A 100 -16.14 -11.20 12.92
CA ILE A 100 -16.70 -10.93 11.57
C ILE A 100 -16.61 -9.46 11.15
N TYR A 101 -16.03 -8.60 11.98
CA TYR A 101 -15.88 -7.19 11.68
C TYR A 101 -14.62 -6.66 12.37
N ARG A 102 -14.18 -5.49 11.91
CA ARG A 102 -13.21 -4.68 12.64
C ARG A 102 -13.67 -3.24 12.73
N ILE A 103 -13.09 -2.51 13.67
CA ILE A 103 -13.31 -1.07 13.82
C ILE A 103 -11.96 -0.39 13.80
N TYR A 104 -11.78 0.58 12.92
CA TYR A 104 -10.64 1.48 12.96
C TYR A 104 -10.97 2.61 13.93
N LYS A 105 -10.11 2.80 14.93
CA LYS A 105 -10.08 4.00 15.74
C LYS A 105 -9.02 4.93 15.14
N CYS A 106 -9.50 5.95 14.45
CA CYS A 106 -8.70 6.98 13.79
C CYS A 106 -8.85 8.26 14.63
N ASP A 107 -7.86 8.53 15.48
CA ASP A 107 -7.91 9.53 16.54
C ASP A 107 -9.17 9.35 17.44
N LYS A 108 -10.17 10.23 17.29
CA LYS A 108 -11.45 10.17 18.03
C LYS A 108 -12.60 9.53 17.25
N LYS A 109 -12.38 9.13 15.99
CA LYS A 109 -13.41 8.59 15.10
C LYS A 109 -13.35 7.06 15.06
N LEU A 110 -14.49 6.41 15.24
CA LEU A 110 -14.63 4.96 15.09
C LEU A 110 -15.27 4.65 13.73
N ILE A 111 -14.57 3.89 12.89
CA ILE A 111 -15.01 3.51 11.55
C ILE A 111 -15.21 1.99 11.51
N LEU A 112 -16.47 1.57 11.40
CA LEU A 112 -16.81 0.16 11.24
C LEU A 112 -16.43 -0.35 9.84
N ASP A 113 -15.84 -1.53 9.81
CA ASP A 113 -15.59 -2.34 8.62
C ASP A 113 -16.23 -3.72 8.80
N LYS A 114 -17.38 -3.93 8.16
CA LYS A 114 -18.11 -5.19 8.24
C LYS A 114 -17.46 -6.20 7.30
N ASN A 115 -17.20 -7.40 7.79
CA ASN A 115 -16.60 -8.50 7.03
C ASN A 115 -15.24 -8.17 6.41
N TYR A 116 -14.45 -7.29 7.05
CA TYR A 116 -13.07 -7.01 6.65
C TYR A 116 -12.92 -6.58 5.18
N LYS A 117 -13.82 -5.73 4.68
CA LYS A 117 -13.87 -5.36 3.25
C LYS A 117 -13.03 -4.15 2.91
N LYS A 118 -12.76 -3.27 3.87
CA LYS A 118 -11.95 -2.06 3.61
C LYS A 118 -10.47 -2.42 3.58
N SER A 119 -9.66 -1.65 2.85
CA SER A 119 -8.19 -1.75 2.95
C SER A 119 -7.70 -1.06 4.24
N TYR A 120 -7.56 0.27 4.19
CA TYR A 120 -7.24 1.10 5.33
C TYR A 120 -8.19 2.29 5.35
N ALA A 121 -8.71 2.63 6.53
CA ALA A 121 -9.83 3.58 6.65
C ALA A 121 -9.48 4.91 7.31
N CYS A 122 -8.31 5.02 7.95
CA CYS A 122 -7.88 6.26 8.57
C CYS A 122 -7.16 7.19 7.58
N ASP A 123 -6.90 8.42 8.03
CA ASP A 123 -6.21 9.41 7.23
C ASP A 123 -4.71 9.07 7.11
N ARG A 124 -4.13 9.45 5.96
CA ARG A 124 -2.74 9.17 5.58
C ARG A 124 -1.73 9.60 6.64
N ASN A 125 -1.99 10.72 7.33
CA ASN A 125 -1.04 11.35 8.25
C ASN A 125 -1.16 10.89 9.70
N GLU A 126 -2.00 9.89 10.00
CA GLU A 126 -2.18 9.40 11.39
C GLU A 126 -1.16 8.33 11.80
N ILE A 127 -0.43 7.77 10.84
CA ILE A 127 0.71 6.87 11.05
C ILE A 127 1.92 7.52 10.39
N GLU A 128 3.02 7.62 11.14
CA GLU A 128 4.30 8.13 10.66
C GLU A 128 4.80 7.32 9.46
N VAL A 129 5.23 8.04 8.42
CA VAL A 129 5.79 7.45 7.20
C VAL A 129 7.23 7.06 7.47
N LYS A 130 7.58 5.81 7.21
CA LYS A 130 8.96 5.31 7.24
C LYS A 130 9.43 4.98 5.84
N SER A 131 10.71 5.19 5.55
CA SER A 131 11.30 4.64 4.33
C SER A 131 11.38 3.11 4.42
N ILE A 132 11.43 2.43 3.28
CA ILE A 132 11.67 0.98 3.26
C ILE A 132 12.98 0.61 3.96
N SER A 133 14.00 1.47 3.84
CA SER A 133 15.30 1.27 4.47
C SER A 133 15.25 1.40 5.98
N GLU A 134 14.53 2.38 6.52
CA GLU A 134 14.33 2.53 7.96
C GLU A 134 13.53 1.35 8.53
N TYR A 135 12.50 0.91 7.80
CA TYR A 135 11.62 -0.16 8.25
C TYR A 135 12.28 -1.54 8.23
N LEU A 136 13.06 -1.87 7.20
CA LEU A 136 13.68 -3.19 7.03
C LEU A 136 15.16 -3.26 7.51
N GLY A 137 15.80 -2.13 7.83
CA GLY A 137 17.27 -2.02 7.88
C GLY A 137 18.04 -2.68 9.04
N THR A 138 17.39 -3.10 10.14
CA THR A 138 18.11 -3.67 11.30
C THR A 138 17.86 -5.17 11.50
N ASN A 139 16.63 -5.53 11.84
CA ASN A 139 16.24 -6.92 12.11
C ASN A 139 14.77 -7.13 11.72
N LEU A 140 14.52 -7.85 10.62
CA LEU A 140 13.17 -8.04 10.09
C LEU A 140 12.29 -8.83 11.05
N LYS A 141 12.83 -9.90 11.67
CA LYS A 141 12.12 -10.70 12.65
C LYS A 141 11.63 -9.86 13.85
N GLN A 142 12.50 -9.02 14.41
CA GLN A 142 12.14 -8.12 15.51
C GLN A 142 11.12 -7.07 15.05
N THR A 143 11.32 -6.49 13.86
CA THR A 143 10.40 -5.54 13.24
C THR A 143 9.01 -6.16 13.11
N TYR A 144 8.90 -7.36 12.53
CA TYR A 144 7.66 -8.11 12.42
C TYR A 144 7.02 -8.34 13.79
N HIS A 145 7.76 -8.85 14.79
CA HIS A 145 7.17 -9.09 16.11
C HIS A 145 6.62 -7.81 16.76
N SER A 146 7.26 -6.67 16.54
CA SER A 146 6.80 -5.37 17.07
C SER A 146 5.59 -4.79 16.31
N THR A 147 5.44 -5.16 15.05
CA THR A 147 4.42 -4.61 14.12
C THR A 147 3.31 -5.59 13.76
N LYS A 148 3.38 -6.86 14.18
CA LYS A 148 2.41 -7.90 13.85
C LYS A 148 0.97 -7.46 14.17
N ASN A 149 0.08 -7.62 13.20
CA ASN A 149 -1.33 -7.21 13.20
C ASN A 149 -1.56 -5.69 13.35
N LYS A 150 -0.50 -4.88 13.21
CA LYS A 150 -0.59 -3.41 13.19
C LYS A 150 -0.49 -2.92 11.75
N PHE A 151 -1.04 -1.74 11.52
CA PHE A 151 -0.83 -1.03 10.28
C PHE A 151 0.50 -0.28 10.32
N VAL A 152 1.24 -0.35 9.22
CA VAL A 152 2.50 0.37 9.02
C VAL A 152 2.36 1.25 7.78
N HIS A 153 3.00 2.41 7.79
CA HIS A 153 2.97 3.37 6.70
C HIS A 153 4.38 3.53 6.13
N ILE A 154 4.55 3.11 4.88
CA ILE A 154 5.86 2.93 4.28
C ILE A 154 5.91 3.63 2.93
N LYS A 155 7.07 4.21 2.64
CA LYS A 155 7.45 4.75 1.35
C LYS A 155 8.62 3.95 0.78
N GLY A 156 8.50 3.49 -0.46
CA GLY A 156 9.52 2.67 -1.12
C GLY A 156 9.35 2.63 -2.63
N LYS A 157 10.20 1.87 -3.30
CA LYS A 157 10.17 1.69 -4.76
C LYS A 157 9.71 0.28 -5.12
N VAL A 158 8.92 0.17 -6.18
CA VAL A 158 8.46 -1.12 -6.71
C VAL A 158 9.67 -1.92 -7.22
N SER A 159 9.93 -3.08 -6.63
CA SER A 159 10.95 -4.02 -7.12
C SER A 159 10.36 -4.99 -8.15
N LYS A 160 9.13 -5.45 -7.93
CA LYS A 160 8.45 -6.41 -8.81
C LYS A 160 6.94 -6.27 -8.77
N ILE A 161 6.30 -6.64 -9.87
CA ILE A 161 4.84 -6.77 -9.98
C ILE A 161 4.51 -8.23 -10.20
N ILE A 162 3.69 -8.81 -9.31
CA ILE A 162 3.33 -10.23 -9.35
C ILE A 162 1.85 -10.36 -9.71
N GLY A 163 1.60 -10.90 -10.91
CA GLY A 163 0.25 -11.17 -11.39
C GLY A 163 -0.61 -9.91 -11.47
N SER A 164 -1.80 -9.94 -10.86
CA SER A 164 -2.77 -8.84 -10.90
C SER A 164 -3.21 -8.35 -9.52
N SER A 165 -2.57 -8.81 -8.44
CA SER A 165 -3.01 -8.49 -7.07
C SER A 165 -1.87 -8.19 -6.10
N GLU A 166 -0.62 -8.23 -6.55
CA GLU A 166 0.54 -8.14 -5.68
C GLU A 166 1.65 -7.23 -6.23
N ILE A 167 2.35 -6.55 -5.31
CA ILE A 167 3.51 -5.71 -5.58
C ILE A 167 4.58 -6.05 -4.54
N GLU A 168 5.82 -6.23 -4.98
CA GLU A 168 6.99 -6.35 -4.11
C GLU A 168 7.71 -4.99 -3.99
N VAL A 169 8.20 -4.73 -2.78
CA VAL A 169 9.00 -3.55 -2.43
C VAL A 169 10.19 -4.05 -1.62
N ASP A 170 11.34 -4.06 -2.27
CA ASP A 170 12.57 -4.59 -1.67
C ASP A 170 13.31 -3.50 -0.92
N TYR A 171 14.13 -3.92 0.04
CA TYR A 171 15.08 -3.03 0.67
C TYR A 171 16.03 -2.44 -0.37
N TYR A 172 16.31 -1.16 -0.25
CA TYR A 172 17.39 -0.51 -0.96
C TYR A 172 17.94 0.61 -0.07
N ASP A 173 19.22 0.89 -0.21
CA ASP A 173 19.85 2.00 0.50
C ASP A 173 19.48 3.35 -0.13
N SER A 174 19.67 4.45 0.60
CA SER A 174 19.23 5.81 0.22
C SER A 174 19.78 6.37 -1.11
N LYS A 175 20.68 5.67 -1.82
CA LYS A 175 21.27 6.12 -3.08
C LYS A 175 20.36 5.78 -4.26
N VAL A 176 19.79 6.81 -4.87
CA VAL A 176 18.98 6.68 -6.09
C VAL A 176 19.78 7.17 -7.30
N GLY A 177 19.86 6.33 -8.33
CA GLY A 177 20.49 6.62 -9.62
C GLY A 177 19.50 7.16 -10.65
N ILE A 178 20.00 7.31 -11.88
CA ILE A 178 19.17 7.66 -13.05
C ILE A 178 18.15 6.55 -13.32
N ASN A 179 17.02 6.89 -13.90
CA ASN A 179 15.82 6.06 -14.11
C ASN A 179 15.17 5.61 -12.80
N GLY A 180 15.37 6.36 -11.73
CA GLY A 180 14.94 5.97 -10.39
C GLY A 180 15.59 4.67 -9.90
N TYR A 181 16.66 4.23 -10.57
CA TYR A 181 17.34 2.97 -10.31
C TYR A 181 17.86 2.95 -8.88
N VAL A 182 17.58 1.85 -8.20
CA VAL A 182 18.15 1.54 -6.90
C VAL A 182 18.68 0.12 -6.93
N ASN A 183 19.73 -0.14 -6.16
CA ASN A 183 20.25 -1.49 -6.01
C ASN A 183 19.43 -2.18 -4.90
N PHE A 184 18.44 -2.98 -5.32
CA PHE A 184 17.64 -3.76 -4.39
C PHE A 184 18.50 -4.84 -3.71
N GLU A 185 18.26 -5.04 -2.42
CA GLU A 185 18.77 -6.19 -1.67
C GLU A 185 17.66 -7.24 -1.64
N ASP A 186 17.73 -8.21 -2.56
CA ASP A 186 16.67 -9.19 -2.81
C ASP A 186 16.34 -10.09 -1.61
N ASN A 187 17.16 -10.04 -0.55
CA ASN A 187 17.01 -10.83 0.67
C ASN A 187 16.04 -10.24 1.70
N LYS A 188 15.61 -8.99 1.55
CA LYS A 188 14.71 -8.31 2.51
C LYS A 188 13.66 -7.55 1.77
N LYS A 189 12.40 -7.94 1.93
CA LYS A 189 11.31 -7.34 1.17
C LYS A 189 9.98 -7.29 1.90
N ILE A 190 9.11 -6.45 1.36
CA ILE A 190 7.69 -6.39 1.69
C ILE A 190 6.89 -6.80 0.47
N VAL A 191 5.89 -7.64 0.67
CA VAL A 191 4.92 -8.00 -0.38
C VAL A 191 3.54 -7.46 -0.01
N LEU A 192 3.00 -6.62 -0.89
CA LEU A 192 1.66 -6.06 -0.78
C LEU A 192 0.69 -7.05 -1.39
N LYS A 193 -0.14 -7.70 -0.56
CA LYS A 193 -1.07 -8.76 -0.96
C LYS A 193 -2.50 -8.25 -1.10
N ASN A 194 -3.28 -8.90 -1.96
CA ASN A 194 -4.72 -8.68 -2.15
C ASN A 194 -5.07 -7.21 -2.45
N LEU A 195 -4.34 -6.60 -3.37
CA LEU A 195 -4.55 -5.21 -3.75
C LEU A 195 -5.93 -5.00 -4.40
N ASN A 196 -6.63 -3.97 -3.95
CA ASN A 196 -7.92 -3.53 -4.51
C ASN A 196 -7.78 -2.64 -5.76
N ILE A 197 -6.56 -2.52 -6.27
CA ILE A 197 -6.21 -1.75 -7.46
C ILE A 197 -5.42 -2.65 -8.42
N ASN A 198 -5.44 -2.33 -9.72
CA ASN A 198 -4.63 -3.06 -10.69
C ASN A 198 -3.14 -2.70 -10.51
N PRO A 199 -2.26 -3.64 -10.09
CA PRO A 199 -0.84 -3.39 -9.89
C PRO A 199 -0.10 -3.00 -11.16
N LYS A 200 -0.60 -3.40 -12.32
CA LYS A 200 0.01 -3.11 -13.64
C LYS A 200 -0.01 -1.63 -14.01
N LYS A 201 -0.63 -0.77 -13.19
CA LYS A 201 -0.53 0.68 -13.36
C LYS A 201 0.83 1.25 -12.93
N TYR A 202 1.58 0.49 -12.13
CA TYR A 202 2.91 0.86 -11.68
C TYR A 202 3.97 0.17 -12.55
N HIS A 203 5.17 0.72 -12.53
CA HIS A 203 6.36 0.18 -13.17
C HIS A 203 7.43 -0.10 -12.11
N ILE A 204 8.40 -0.94 -12.44
CA ILE A 204 9.57 -1.15 -11.57
C ILE A 204 10.28 0.21 -11.38
N TYR A 205 10.79 0.44 -10.18
CA TYR A 205 11.39 1.70 -9.72
C TYR A 205 10.41 2.86 -9.47
N ASP A 206 9.11 2.66 -9.68
CA ASP A 206 8.11 3.65 -9.26
C ASP A 206 8.14 3.83 -7.75
N GLU A 207 8.17 5.08 -7.33
CA GLU A 207 8.01 5.42 -5.93
C GLU A 207 6.54 5.31 -5.53
N ILE A 208 6.28 4.51 -4.50
CA ILE A 208 4.95 4.32 -3.93
C ILE A 208 4.96 4.55 -2.42
N GLU A 209 3.85 5.08 -1.92
CA GLU A 209 3.60 5.22 -0.49
C GLU A 209 2.31 4.47 -0.15
N PHE A 210 2.33 3.68 0.91
CA PHE A 210 1.23 2.79 1.23
C PHE A 210 1.11 2.54 2.73
N THR A 211 -0.13 2.29 3.15
CA THR A 211 -0.44 1.78 4.49
C THR A 211 -0.99 0.36 4.38
N GLY A 212 -0.48 -0.58 5.18
CA GLY A 212 -0.93 -1.98 5.17
C GLY A 212 -0.80 -2.66 6.53
N GLU A 213 -1.60 -3.69 6.77
CA GLU A 213 -1.57 -4.50 7.99
C GLU A 213 -0.51 -5.60 7.88
N VAL A 214 0.41 -5.67 8.85
CA VAL A 214 1.45 -6.70 8.91
C VAL A 214 0.83 -8.04 9.31
N THR A 215 0.83 -9.02 8.41
CA THR A 215 0.12 -10.29 8.63
C THR A 215 1.02 -11.50 8.79
N LYS A 216 2.10 -11.56 8.00
CA LYS A 216 2.95 -12.75 7.95
C LYS A 216 4.40 -12.36 7.82
N TYR A 217 5.24 -13.25 8.32
CA TYR A 217 6.68 -13.20 8.14
C TYR A 217 7.12 -14.57 7.61
N ILE A 218 7.87 -14.55 6.51
CA ILE A 218 8.30 -15.74 5.78
C ILE A 218 9.82 -15.70 5.71
N ILE A 219 10.44 -16.85 5.97
CA ILE A 219 11.85 -17.08 5.74
C ILE A 219 11.96 -18.18 4.69
N SER A 220 12.66 -17.91 3.60
CA SER A 220 12.95 -18.89 2.54
C SER A 220 14.42 -18.80 2.20
N GLU A 221 15.19 -19.81 2.62
CA GLU A 221 16.66 -19.79 2.54
C GLU A 221 17.23 -18.55 3.23
N ASP A 222 17.88 -17.67 2.48
CA ASP A 222 18.45 -16.40 2.96
C ASP A 222 17.51 -15.19 2.79
N ASN A 223 16.28 -15.40 2.30
CA ASN A 223 15.32 -14.34 2.05
C ASN A 223 14.31 -14.21 3.21
N GLU A 224 14.14 -12.97 3.69
CA GLU A 224 13.20 -12.55 4.71
C GLU A 224 12.11 -11.66 4.09
N GLU A 225 10.85 -12.03 4.29
CA GLU A 225 9.69 -11.38 3.67
C GLU A 225 8.62 -11.04 4.70
N ILE A 226 8.06 -9.83 4.62
CA ILE A 226 6.87 -9.42 5.38
C ILE A 226 5.69 -9.21 4.44
N ASP A 227 4.60 -9.94 4.68
CA ASP A 227 3.34 -9.75 3.95
C ASP A 227 2.50 -8.64 4.61
N LEU A 228 2.08 -7.67 3.78
CA LEU A 228 1.05 -6.72 4.14
C LEU A 228 -0.26 -7.04 3.44
N THR A 229 -1.36 -7.02 4.18
CA THR A 229 -2.71 -7.11 3.61
C THR A 229 -3.52 -5.85 3.91
N TYR A 230 -4.72 -5.75 3.34
CA TYR A 230 -5.59 -4.59 3.48
C TYR A 230 -4.89 -3.27 3.10
N VAL A 231 -4.09 -3.34 2.04
CA VAL A 231 -3.19 -2.26 1.65
C VAL A 231 -3.95 -1.14 0.94
N LYS A 232 -3.64 0.10 1.31
CA LYS A 232 -4.03 1.31 0.60
C LYS A 232 -2.77 1.99 0.09
N ILE A 233 -2.64 2.09 -1.24
CA ILE A 233 -1.56 2.84 -1.89
C ILE A 233 -2.06 4.25 -2.20
N TYR A 234 -1.24 5.26 -1.91
CA TYR A 234 -1.53 6.66 -2.17
C TYR A 234 -0.88 7.09 -3.49
N ASP A 235 -1.65 7.77 -4.34
CA ASP A 235 -1.07 8.38 -5.54
C ASP A 235 -0.24 9.61 -5.12
N LEU A 236 1.06 9.57 -5.40
CA LEU A 236 2.00 10.61 -4.96
C LEU A 236 2.07 11.81 -5.91
N ASP A 237 1.39 11.77 -7.06
CA ASP A 237 1.38 12.82 -8.07
C ASP A 237 2.77 13.26 -8.61
N ILE A 238 3.83 12.52 -8.29
CA ILE A 238 5.23 12.84 -8.62
C ILE A 238 5.43 12.98 -10.13
N TYR A 239 4.75 12.15 -10.91
CA TYR A 239 4.95 12.06 -12.36
C TYR A 239 4.09 13.03 -13.18
N LYS A 240 3.45 14.03 -12.55
CA LYS A 240 2.59 15.01 -13.26
C LYS A 240 3.37 16.07 -14.01
N THR A 241 4.49 16.53 -13.45
CA THR A 241 5.28 17.63 -14.00
C THR A 241 6.77 17.29 -13.91
N ALA A 242 7.48 17.40 -15.03
CA ALA A 242 8.91 17.14 -15.09
C ALA A 242 9.67 18.38 -15.57
N ASP A 243 10.81 18.65 -14.93
CA ASP A 243 11.82 19.54 -15.45
C ASP A 243 12.70 18.79 -16.45
N LEU A 244 12.75 19.31 -17.69
CA LEU A 244 13.60 18.74 -18.72
C LEU A 244 15.05 19.20 -18.54
N LEU A 245 15.99 18.28 -18.40
CA LEU A 245 17.44 18.55 -18.40
C LEU A 245 18.03 18.02 -19.71
N VAL A 246 18.52 18.92 -20.56
CA VAL A 246 19.08 18.57 -21.87
C VAL A 246 20.58 18.83 -21.86
N ASN A 247 21.36 17.78 -22.08
CA ASN A 247 22.80 17.87 -22.25
C ASN A 247 23.12 17.90 -23.75
N TYR A 248 23.82 18.93 -24.19
CA TYR A 248 24.17 19.12 -25.60
C TYR A 248 25.55 18.53 -25.93
N ASN A 249 25.71 18.10 -27.18
CA ASN A 249 26.99 17.72 -27.75
C ASN A 249 27.35 18.69 -28.88
N TYR A 250 28.54 19.28 -28.85
CA TYR A 250 29.01 20.24 -29.85
C TYR A 250 29.43 19.58 -31.18
N ASP A 251 29.56 18.26 -31.22
CA ASP A 251 30.01 17.52 -32.41
C ASP A 251 28.98 17.47 -33.55
N ASN A 252 27.74 17.96 -33.35
CA ASN A 252 26.64 17.93 -34.35
C ASN A 252 26.44 16.55 -35.01
N LYS A 253 26.83 15.46 -34.33
CA LYS A 253 26.67 14.09 -34.81
C LYS A 253 25.28 13.58 -34.48
N MET A 254 24.75 12.75 -35.38
CA MET A 254 23.53 11.99 -35.14
C MET A 254 23.88 10.74 -34.32
N THR A 255 23.14 10.50 -33.24
CA THR A 255 23.34 9.34 -32.36
C THR A 255 22.02 8.59 -32.24
N ASN A 256 22.08 7.27 -32.38
CA ASN A 256 20.90 6.43 -32.23
C ASN A 256 20.51 6.30 -30.75
N LEU A 257 19.24 6.52 -30.43
CA LEU A 257 18.68 6.37 -29.09
C LEU A 257 17.92 5.04 -28.96
N LEU A 258 16.99 4.79 -29.88
CA LEU A 258 16.14 3.60 -30.00
C LEU A 258 15.86 3.36 -31.50
N ASP A 259 15.23 2.24 -31.84
CA ASP A 259 14.81 2.00 -33.22
C ASP A 259 14.00 3.19 -33.77
N ASN A 260 14.50 3.79 -34.87
CA ASN A 260 13.96 4.98 -35.51
C ASN A 260 13.90 6.26 -34.64
N VAL A 261 14.61 6.33 -33.52
CA VAL A 261 14.69 7.51 -32.66
C VAL A 261 16.14 7.95 -32.47
N TYR A 262 16.43 9.22 -32.76
CA TYR A 262 17.80 9.74 -32.80
C TYR A 262 17.95 11.06 -32.03
N TYR A 263 19.17 11.33 -31.58
CA TYR A 263 19.63 12.64 -31.15
C TYR A 263 20.50 13.30 -32.22
N LEU A 264 20.38 14.62 -32.39
CA LEU A 264 21.30 15.44 -33.17
C LEU A 264 21.79 16.64 -32.34
N GLY A 265 23.08 16.65 -32.01
CA GLY A 265 23.68 17.69 -31.17
C GLY A 265 23.19 17.68 -29.72
N ILE A 266 22.53 16.59 -29.31
CA ILE A 266 22.08 16.30 -27.95
C ILE A 266 22.79 15.01 -27.52
N SER A 267 23.32 15.00 -26.31
CA SER A 267 23.84 13.78 -25.68
C SER A 267 22.71 13.01 -25.02
N ASN A 268 21.97 13.68 -24.11
CA ASN A 268 20.91 13.07 -23.32
C ASN A 268 19.80 14.08 -23.01
N ILE A 269 18.59 13.57 -22.87
CA ILE A 269 17.44 14.29 -22.33
C ILE A 269 16.97 13.53 -21.08
N TYR A 270 16.95 14.20 -19.94
CA TYR A 270 16.41 13.67 -18.70
C TYR A 270 15.14 14.41 -18.30
N TYR A 271 14.19 13.67 -17.75
CA TYR A 271 13.00 14.17 -17.10
C TYR A 271 13.23 14.07 -15.60
N LYS A 272 13.42 15.21 -14.95
CA LYS A 272 13.57 15.33 -13.50
C LYS A 272 12.22 15.66 -12.89
N TYR A 273 11.61 14.68 -12.22
CA TYR A 273 10.36 14.88 -11.47
C TYR A 273 10.65 15.40 -10.06
N ASN A 274 11.69 14.87 -9.42
CA ASN A 274 12.29 15.38 -8.19
C ASN A 274 13.76 14.88 -8.09
N GLU A 275 14.44 15.14 -6.98
CA GLU A 275 15.86 14.74 -6.78
C GLU A 275 16.09 13.22 -6.91
N ASP A 276 15.11 12.41 -6.49
CA ASP A 276 15.21 10.94 -6.45
C ASP A 276 14.56 10.26 -7.67
N ASN A 277 13.99 11.04 -8.60
CA ASN A 277 13.20 10.53 -9.71
C ASN A 277 13.57 11.27 -11.00
N ILE A 278 14.75 10.93 -11.53
CA ILE A 278 15.29 11.45 -12.80
C ILE A 278 15.32 10.30 -13.80
N TYR A 279 14.68 10.46 -14.96
CA TYR A 279 14.59 9.41 -15.98
C TYR A 279 15.13 9.88 -17.33
N ASP A 280 15.94 9.06 -17.98
CA ASP A 280 16.37 9.25 -19.36
C ASP A 280 15.20 9.02 -20.33
N LEU A 281 15.12 9.83 -21.38
CA LEU A 281 14.11 9.70 -22.43
C LEU A 281 14.07 8.29 -23.04
N SER A 282 15.22 7.64 -23.24
CA SER A 282 15.28 6.25 -23.74
C SER A 282 14.46 5.30 -22.86
N TYR A 283 14.58 5.45 -21.54
CA TYR A 283 13.85 4.64 -20.58
C TYR A 283 12.37 4.98 -20.57
N ILE A 284 12.01 6.28 -20.61
CA ILE A 284 10.60 6.72 -20.68
C ILE A 284 9.88 6.12 -21.88
N LEU A 285 10.53 6.10 -23.05
CA LEU A 285 9.97 5.56 -24.28
C LEU A 285 9.92 4.03 -24.25
N THR A 286 10.97 3.36 -23.77
CA THR A 286 11.05 1.89 -23.73
C THR A 286 10.05 1.31 -22.73
N ASP A 287 9.96 1.90 -21.54
CA ASP A 287 9.05 1.50 -20.47
C ASP A 287 7.61 2.00 -20.70
N LYS A 288 7.36 2.70 -21.82
CA LYS A 288 6.06 3.26 -22.22
C LYS A 288 5.41 4.15 -21.15
N ARG A 289 6.25 4.80 -20.34
CA ARG A 289 5.84 5.83 -19.38
C ARG A 289 5.29 7.05 -20.10
N ASP A 290 5.84 7.33 -21.27
CA ASP A 290 5.28 8.28 -22.23
C ASP A 290 5.54 7.82 -23.67
N SER A 291 5.00 8.55 -24.64
CA SER A 291 5.18 8.27 -26.07
C SER A 291 5.52 9.52 -26.85
N ILE A 292 6.17 9.37 -28.00
CA ILE A 292 6.46 10.49 -28.92
C ILE A 292 5.17 11.23 -29.29
N ASP A 293 4.08 10.50 -29.53
CA ASP A 293 2.78 11.09 -29.87
C ASP A 293 2.22 11.97 -28.75
N ASN A 294 2.41 11.56 -27.49
CA ASN A 294 2.02 12.37 -26.34
C ASN A 294 2.92 13.59 -26.16
N ILE A 295 4.23 13.45 -26.35
CA ILE A 295 5.20 14.57 -26.24
C ILE A 295 4.82 15.72 -27.19
N VAL A 296 4.37 15.39 -28.41
CA VAL A 296 3.97 16.40 -29.41
C VAL A 296 2.47 16.73 -29.37
N LYS A 297 1.69 16.11 -28.49
CA LYS A 297 0.22 16.27 -28.48
C LYS A 297 -0.17 17.72 -28.19
N GLY A 298 -0.97 18.29 -29.09
CA GLY A 298 -1.42 19.69 -28.98
C GLY A 298 -0.32 20.72 -29.24
N LYS A 299 0.85 20.31 -29.76
CA LYS A 299 1.89 21.23 -30.23
C LYS A 299 1.69 21.54 -31.71
N GLU A 300 1.86 22.81 -32.06
CA GLU A 300 1.93 23.23 -33.46
C GLU A 300 3.23 22.76 -34.10
N TYR A 301 3.19 22.49 -35.41
CA TYR A 301 4.36 22.11 -36.19
C TYR A 301 4.41 22.87 -37.50
N THR A 302 5.62 22.95 -38.07
CA THR A 302 5.86 23.42 -39.43
C THR A 302 6.32 22.25 -40.30
N GLU A 303 5.87 22.17 -41.55
CA GLU A 303 6.36 21.18 -42.51
C GLU A 303 7.50 21.74 -43.34
N ASN A 304 8.55 20.94 -43.56
CA ASN A 304 9.63 21.28 -44.50
C ASN A 304 9.28 20.82 -45.93
N LYS A 305 10.19 21.03 -46.89
CA LYS A 305 9.98 20.63 -48.30
C LYS A 305 9.82 19.11 -48.51
N ASN A 306 10.27 18.31 -47.55
CA ASN A 306 10.20 16.85 -47.57
C ASN A 306 8.97 16.30 -46.80
N ASN A 307 8.05 17.18 -46.40
CA ASN A 307 6.88 16.88 -45.56
C ASN A 307 7.23 16.36 -44.16
N ASP A 308 8.43 16.65 -43.66
CA ASP A 308 8.81 16.35 -42.28
C ASP A 308 8.22 17.39 -41.34
N ARG A 309 7.67 16.93 -40.22
CA ARG A 309 7.00 17.78 -39.22
C ARG A 309 8.00 18.22 -38.16
N VAL A 310 8.19 19.53 -38.03
CA VAL A 310 9.11 20.13 -37.06
C VAL A 310 8.32 20.77 -35.93
N TYR A 311 8.52 20.25 -34.72
CA TYR A 311 7.97 20.75 -33.48
C TYR A 311 9.05 21.49 -32.70
N LYS A 312 8.76 22.72 -32.26
CA LYS A 312 9.70 23.54 -31.49
C LYS A 312 9.37 23.48 -30.01
N PHE A 313 10.33 23.07 -29.19
CA PHE A 313 10.26 23.16 -27.73
C PHE A 313 11.33 24.14 -27.23
N GLU A 314 11.22 24.54 -25.96
CA GLU A 314 12.15 25.49 -25.36
C GLU A 314 13.59 24.98 -25.32
N LYS A 315 13.79 23.68 -25.02
CA LYS A 315 15.12 23.07 -24.84
C LYS A 315 15.58 22.16 -25.99
N PHE A 316 14.69 21.81 -26.91
CA PHE A 316 15.02 21.00 -28.09
C PHE A 316 13.98 21.22 -29.19
N ASN A 317 14.31 20.85 -30.41
CA ASN A 317 13.35 20.66 -31.49
C ASN A 317 13.13 19.17 -31.71
N LEU A 318 11.94 18.78 -32.15
CA LEU A 318 11.63 17.40 -32.53
C LEU A 318 11.21 17.38 -33.99
N VAL A 319 11.88 16.57 -34.80
CA VAL A 319 11.55 16.36 -36.21
C VAL A 319 10.96 14.96 -36.37
N ARG A 320 9.74 14.88 -36.88
CA ARG A 320 9.13 13.62 -37.32
C ARG A 320 9.25 13.52 -38.83
N CYS A 321 10.10 12.61 -39.27
CA CYS A 321 10.39 12.38 -40.67
C CYS A 321 9.28 11.56 -41.34
N ASN A 322 9.07 11.77 -42.63
CA ASN A 322 8.12 10.98 -43.41
C ASN A 322 8.52 9.49 -43.51
N ASN A 323 9.81 9.18 -43.35
CA ASN A 323 10.35 7.81 -43.30
C ASN A 323 10.29 7.17 -41.90
N GLU A 324 9.38 7.64 -41.04
CA GLU A 324 9.13 7.14 -39.68
C GLU A 324 10.24 7.43 -38.64
N LYS A 325 11.37 8.02 -39.03
CA LYS A 325 12.40 8.47 -38.07
C LYS A 325 11.88 9.63 -37.22
N THR A 326 12.27 9.65 -35.95
CA THR A 326 12.08 10.78 -35.04
C THR A 326 13.44 11.28 -34.56
N ILE A 327 13.68 12.58 -34.68
CA ILE A 327 14.98 13.18 -34.34
C ILE A 327 14.78 14.30 -33.33
N PHE A 328 15.43 14.17 -32.18
CA PHE A 328 15.53 15.21 -31.16
C PHE A 328 16.78 16.05 -31.45
N VAL A 329 16.58 17.33 -31.75
CA VAL A 329 17.60 18.22 -32.30
C VAL A 329 17.90 19.36 -31.31
N ASN A 330 19.18 19.66 -31.12
CA ASN A 330 19.61 20.86 -30.38
C ASN A 330 18.99 22.11 -31.02
N PRO A 331 18.35 23.01 -30.24
CA PRO A 331 17.62 24.14 -30.81
C PRO A 331 18.51 25.13 -31.56
N ASN A 332 19.83 25.12 -31.29
CA ASN A 332 20.81 25.96 -31.97
C ASN A 332 21.26 25.40 -33.34
N ILE A 333 20.90 24.16 -33.68
CA ILE A 333 21.23 23.56 -34.98
C ILE A 333 20.15 23.97 -35.98
N ASN A 334 20.60 24.48 -37.13
CA ASN A 334 19.69 24.78 -38.23
C ASN A 334 19.19 23.48 -38.86
N ILE A 335 17.87 23.24 -38.80
CA ILE A 335 17.21 22.05 -39.35
C ILE A 335 17.19 22.19 -40.88
N LYS A 336 18.07 21.43 -41.55
CA LYS A 336 18.12 21.38 -43.02
C LYS A 336 17.07 20.40 -43.55
N ASP A 337 16.66 20.58 -44.81
CA ASP A 337 15.68 19.72 -45.47
C ASP A 337 16.11 18.23 -45.48
N ASN A 338 17.41 17.93 -45.51
CA ASN A 338 17.94 16.57 -45.59
C ASN A 338 18.26 15.91 -44.24
N ILE A 339 17.78 16.46 -43.11
CA ILE A 339 18.07 15.90 -41.77
C ILE A 339 17.53 14.46 -41.58
N CYS A 340 16.54 14.08 -42.38
CA CYS A 340 15.84 12.80 -42.32
C CYS A 340 16.40 11.72 -43.27
N GLU A 341 17.27 12.10 -44.20
CA GLU A 341 18.02 11.19 -45.09
C GLU A 341 19.06 10.42 -44.28
#